data_AF-A0A2X0II50-F1
#
_entry.id   AF-A0A2X0II50-F1
#
_cell.length_a   1.000
_cell.length_b   1.000
_cell.length_c   1.000
_cell.angle_alpha   90.00
_cell.angle_beta   90.00
_cell.angle_gamma   90.00
#
_symmetry.space_group_name_H-M   'P 1'
#
loop_
_entity.id
_entity.type
_entity.pdbx_description
1 polymer ?
#
loop_
_entity_poly.entity_id
_entity_poly.type
_entity_poly.pdbx_seq_one_letter_code
_entity_poly.pdbx_strand_id
1 'polypeptide(L)'
;MKVLARSSALLAGFAVALLALLGAGGLWVRPAADDWCYQTNMRTMSVRQFVHFLYQDSNGRAGNAVLLAWVHGLGPLGLKVYPVVVIALLLGSLWLLVARLTRLAGRHVPAAVQLLTAATAALVFLLVCPQPYQTTYWASGGISHTVPAVLATVLVSAVLCLPGRSGRAGLAGRWTAALALLLGFAFIALVSEAMALVVGVLAAVLWLRAGDVCADRPARRAARLGALAAIAGSAGGLLVEYLSPGMHARSAGLGVPHGTVLLHRLREGMVTWLGDVATTVTSFDYVAVVLAGVLLGLTTRHLAPDALTRAAFAWPRSTARGPEQAAAPSTTAAGPAGLLAGPGTTATVEDEGPSAPGPVAGAAGPATPAFAVPSPLLVLPWAAAGVMVGSLLVTLLVQAVFGTWIWYMLRTWNDWPLPYVLLLAAVAVAAGRLLATALRTAPGTPSTTRPRRAA
;
A
#
# COMPACT_ATOMS: atom_id res chain seq x y z
N MET A 1 28.44 -4.30 6.75
CA MET A 1 27.03 -4.75 6.61
C MET A 1 26.36 -5.17 7.92
N LYS A 2 26.99 -6.01 8.77
CA LYS A 2 26.42 -6.37 10.10
C LYS A 2 26.15 -5.14 10.99
N VAL A 3 27.10 -4.19 11.03
CA VAL A 3 26.97 -2.91 11.78
C VAL A 3 25.79 -2.09 11.28
N LEU A 4 25.65 -1.96 9.96
CA LEU A 4 24.55 -1.22 9.33
C LEU A 4 23.20 -1.84 9.70
N ALA A 5 23.05 -3.17 9.60
CA ALA A 5 21.82 -3.85 9.97
C ALA A 5 21.45 -3.67 11.46
N ARG A 6 22.43 -3.72 12.37
CA ARG A 6 22.21 -3.45 13.80
C ARG A 6 21.77 -2.00 14.04
N SER A 7 22.46 -1.04 13.43
CA SER A 7 22.13 0.38 13.56
C SER A 7 20.74 0.69 12.99
N SER A 8 20.38 0.10 11.85
CA SER A 8 19.04 0.22 11.28
C SER A 8 17.96 -0.39 12.16
N ALA A 9 18.25 -1.48 12.88
CA ALA A 9 17.29 -2.07 13.82
C ALA A 9 17.04 -1.17 15.02
N LEU A 10 18.08 -0.54 15.58
CA LEU A 10 17.93 0.43 16.66
C LEU A 10 17.13 1.66 16.22
N LEU A 11 17.46 2.23 15.05
CA LEU A 11 16.73 3.36 14.48
C LEU A 11 15.28 3.00 14.15
N ALA A 12 15.02 1.80 13.63
CA ALA A 12 13.67 1.32 13.38
C ALA A 12 12.89 1.20 14.70
N GLY A 13 13.50 0.63 15.74
CA GLY A 13 12.90 0.53 17.07
C GLY A 13 12.56 1.90 17.65
N PHE A 14 13.47 2.87 17.52
CA PHE A 14 13.23 4.25 17.94
C PHE A 14 12.07 4.91 17.16
N ALA A 15 12.06 4.81 15.83
CA ALA A 15 10.99 5.37 15.01
C ALA A 15 9.63 4.73 15.31
N VAL A 16 9.58 3.42 15.54
CA VAL A 16 8.35 2.71 15.95
C VAL A 16 7.93 3.13 17.36
N ALA A 17 8.86 3.34 18.29
CA ALA A 17 8.54 3.84 19.61
C ALA A 17 7.93 5.25 19.56
N LEU A 18 8.43 6.14 18.70
CA LEU A 18 7.83 7.45 18.47
C LEU A 18 6.39 7.35 17.93
N LEU A 19 6.14 6.46 16.97
CA LEU A 19 4.77 6.20 16.47
C LEU A 19 3.87 5.62 17.57
N ALA A 20 4.39 4.74 18.43
CA ALA A 20 3.65 4.20 19.56
C ALA A 20 3.31 5.30 20.59
N LEU A 21 4.23 6.21 20.89
CA LEU A 21 3.99 7.37 21.74
C LEU A 21 2.94 8.30 21.12
N LEU A 22 3.01 8.55 19.81
CA LEU A 22 2.01 9.32 19.08
C LEU A 22 0.62 8.66 19.19
N GLY A 23 0.55 7.33 19.01
CA GLY A 23 -0.69 6.57 19.21
C GLY A 23 -1.22 6.64 20.64
N ALA A 24 -0.35 6.51 21.64
CA ALA A 24 -0.71 6.63 23.05
C ALA A 24 -1.27 8.03 23.39
N GLY A 25 -0.84 9.07 22.66
CA GLY A 25 -1.44 10.41 22.65
C GLY A 25 -2.96 10.41 22.50
N GLY A 26 -3.51 9.39 21.83
CA GLY A 26 -4.96 9.16 21.70
C GLY A 26 -5.71 9.11 23.02
N LEU A 27 -5.09 8.64 24.11
CA LEU A 27 -5.73 8.51 25.43
C LEU A 27 -6.20 9.85 26.01
N TRP A 28 -5.58 10.96 25.61
CA TRP A 28 -5.91 12.31 26.04
C TRP A 28 -6.79 13.08 25.04
N VAL A 29 -7.14 12.48 23.91
CA VAL A 29 -8.01 13.12 22.91
C VAL A 29 -9.39 13.36 23.52
N ARG A 30 -9.89 14.58 23.29
CA ARG A 30 -11.24 15.02 23.62
C ARG A 30 -11.99 15.34 22.32
N PRO A 31 -13.33 15.22 22.29
CA PRO A 31 -14.10 15.65 21.14
C PRO A 31 -13.77 17.10 20.78
N ALA A 32 -13.50 17.37 19.50
CA ALA A 32 -13.24 18.70 18.97
C ALA A 32 -14.10 18.97 17.73
N ALA A 33 -14.55 20.22 17.59
CA ALA A 33 -15.36 20.69 16.46
C ALA A 33 -16.52 19.71 16.14
N ASP A 34 -16.54 19.14 14.92
CA ASP A 34 -17.58 18.25 14.42
C ASP A 34 -17.76 16.96 15.26
N ASP A 35 -16.75 16.56 16.06
CA ASP A 35 -16.87 15.38 16.91
C ASP A 35 -18.00 15.53 17.93
N TRP A 36 -18.28 16.74 18.43
CA TRP A 36 -19.41 17.00 19.34
C TRP A 36 -20.76 16.75 18.66
N CYS A 37 -20.89 17.21 17.43
CA CYS A 37 -22.10 17.03 16.62
C CYS A 37 -22.31 15.54 16.31
N TYR A 38 -21.27 14.85 15.85
CA TYR A 38 -21.38 13.45 15.48
C TYR A 38 -21.59 12.53 16.68
N GLN A 39 -20.97 12.80 17.84
CA GLN A 39 -21.30 12.05 19.05
C GLN A 39 -22.74 12.27 19.50
N THR A 40 -23.27 13.48 19.37
CA THR A 40 -24.66 13.77 19.70
C THR A 40 -25.61 13.01 18.77
N ASN A 41 -25.34 13.04 17.46
CA ASN A 41 -26.13 12.28 16.49
C ASN A 41 -26.04 10.77 16.76
N MET A 42 -24.87 10.24 17.10
CA MET A 42 -24.72 8.81 17.40
C MET A 42 -25.38 8.37 18.72
N ARG A 43 -25.79 9.30 19.59
CA ARG A 43 -26.63 9.00 20.77
C ARG A 43 -28.11 8.89 20.44
N THR A 44 -28.56 9.54 19.36
CA THR A 44 -29.99 9.62 19.00
C THR A 44 -30.34 8.86 17.72
N MET A 45 -29.34 8.55 16.90
CA MET A 45 -29.48 7.86 15.62
C MET A 45 -28.78 6.49 15.65
N SER A 46 -29.38 5.50 15.01
CA SER A 46 -28.69 4.28 14.61
C SER A 46 -27.64 4.57 13.52
N VAL A 47 -26.67 3.66 13.35
CA VAL A 47 -25.65 3.76 12.27
C VAL A 47 -26.30 3.96 10.89
N ARG A 48 -27.39 3.24 10.59
CA ARG A 48 -28.11 3.38 9.32
C ARG A 48 -28.73 4.76 9.16
N GLN A 49 -29.36 5.29 10.21
CA GLN A 49 -29.95 6.64 10.20
C GLN A 49 -28.86 7.71 10.03
N PHE A 50 -27.72 7.56 10.71
CA PHE A 50 -26.61 8.49 10.59
C PHE A 50 -25.99 8.50 9.19
N VAL A 51 -25.80 7.32 8.57
CA VAL A 51 -25.32 7.23 7.18
C VAL A 51 -26.33 7.84 6.21
N HIS A 52 -27.63 7.57 6.42
CA HIS A 52 -28.68 8.18 5.62
C HIS A 52 -28.68 9.71 5.75
N PHE A 53 -28.62 10.24 6.96
CA PHE A 53 -28.54 11.67 7.23
C PHE A 53 -27.34 12.32 6.54
N LEU A 54 -26.14 11.75 6.66
CA LEU A 54 -24.97 12.35 6.02
C LEU A 54 -25.03 12.30 4.49
N TYR A 55 -25.61 11.23 3.92
CA TYR A 55 -25.76 11.07 2.47
C TYR A 55 -26.86 11.95 1.87
N GLN A 56 -28.01 12.06 2.54
CA GLN A 56 -29.18 12.78 2.04
C GLN A 56 -29.14 14.26 2.39
N ASP A 57 -28.75 14.59 3.63
CA ASP A 57 -29.02 15.91 4.23
C ASP A 57 -27.75 16.72 4.52
N SER A 58 -26.56 16.11 4.39
CA SER A 58 -25.31 16.78 4.75
C SER A 58 -24.30 16.86 3.60
N ASN A 59 -23.33 15.95 3.52
CA ASN A 59 -22.18 16.11 2.62
C ASN A 59 -22.16 15.12 1.45
N GLY A 60 -23.06 14.12 1.42
CA GLY A 60 -23.14 13.14 0.33
C GLY A 60 -22.17 11.96 0.45
N ARG A 61 -21.26 11.97 1.43
CA ARG A 61 -20.16 11.01 1.53
C ARG A 61 -20.54 9.78 2.35
N ALA A 62 -21.20 8.81 1.72
CA ALA A 62 -21.64 7.60 2.40
C ALA A 62 -20.49 6.80 3.04
N GLY A 63 -19.33 6.70 2.38
CA GLY A 63 -18.17 6.00 2.91
C GLY A 63 -17.59 6.71 4.13
N ASN A 64 -17.51 8.03 4.08
CA ASN A 64 -17.13 8.88 5.21
C ASN A 64 -18.08 8.68 6.39
N ALA A 65 -19.39 8.66 6.12
CA ALA A 65 -20.42 8.47 7.14
C ALA A 65 -20.31 7.12 7.85
N VAL A 66 -19.99 6.05 7.14
CA VAL A 66 -19.77 4.72 7.74
C VAL A 66 -18.59 4.74 8.71
N LEU A 67 -17.48 5.36 8.33
CA LEU A 67 -16.29 5.45 9.18
C LEU A 67 -16.52 6.35 10.40
N LEU A 68 -17.21 7.47 10.21
CA LEU A 68 -17.63 8.36 11.30
C LEU A 68 -18.56 7.64 12.26
N ALA A 69 -19.56 6.90 11.77
CA ALA A 69 -20.47 6.15 12.61
C ALA A 69 -19.74 5.07 13.43
N TRP A 70 -18.72 4.43 12.85
CA TRP A 70 -17.92 3.43 13.55
C TRP A 70 -17.08 4.04 14.67
N VAL A 71 -16.41 5.17 14.41
CA VAL A 71 -15.58 5.84 15.43
C VAL A 71 -16.45 6.51 16.49
N HIS A 72 -17.44 7.31 16.10
CA HIS A 72 -18.29 8.05 17.05
C HIS A 72 -19.34 7.18 17.75
N GLY A 73 -19.74 6.06 17.15
CA GLY A 73 -20.62 5.07 17.78
C GLY A 73 -20.00 4.36 18.99
N LEU A 74 -18.67 4.35 19.09
CA LEU A 74 -17.93 3.89 20.28
C LEU A 74 -17.78 4.98 21.35
N GLY A 75 -18.40 6.15 21.15
CA GLY A 75 -18.33 7.29 22.06
C GLY A 75 -16.88 7.77 22.29
N PRO A 76 -16.51 8.16 23.53
CA PRO A 76 -15.16 8.62 23.83
C PRO A 76 -14.07 7.58 23.57
N LEU A 77 -14.38 6.29 23.63
CA LEU A 77 -13.39 5.23 23.39
C LEU A 77 -12.94 5.22 21.93
N GLY A 78 -13.86 5.40 20.98
CA GLY A 78 -13.55 5.42 19.56
C GLY A 78 -12.56 6.53 19.20
N LEU A 79 -12.77 7.74 19.73
CA LEU A 79 -11.84 8.86 19.55
C LEU A 79 -10.45 8.57 20.13
N LYS A 80 -10.38 7.88 21.27
CA LYS A 80 -9.11 7.55 21.93
C LYS A 80 -8.31 6.47 21.20
N VAL A 81 -8.99 5.49 20.62
CA VAL A 81 -8.38 4.37 19.89
C VAL A 81 -8.07 4.73 18.43
N TYR A 82 -8.80 5.70 17.85
CA TYR A 82 -8.64 6.12 16.47
C TYR A 82 -7.17 6.35 16.03
N PRO A 83 -6.34 7.15 16.75
CA PRO A 83 -4.96 7.40 16.33
C PRO A 83 -4.12 6.12 16.28
N VAL A 84 -4.28 5.22 17.26
CA VAL A 84 -3.56 3.94 17.31
C VAL A 84 -3.90 3.08 16.10
N VAL A 85 -5.20 2.98 15.75
CA VAL A 85 -5.66 2.19 14.61
C VAL A 85 -5.09 2.75 13.30
N VAL A 86 -5.19 4.07 13.10
CA VAL A 86 -4.68 4.74 11.89
C VAL A 86 -3.17 4.57 11.75
N ILE A 87 -2.40 4.79 12.84
CA ILE A 87 -0.95 4.62 12.86
C ILE A 87 -0.54 3.18 12.58
N ALA A 88 -1.20 2.20 13.20
CA ALA A 88 -0.90 0.79 13.00
C ALA A 88 -1.19 0.35 11.55
N LEU A 89 -2.33 0.76 10.99
CA LEU A 89 -2.68 0.49 9.59
C LEU A 89 -1.70 1.15 8.62
N LEU A 90 -1.33 2.40 8.86
CA LEU A 90 -0.36 3.12 8.05
C LEU A 90 1.02 2.45 8.08
N LEU A 91 1.58 2.20 9.27
CA LEU A 91 2.88 1.56 9.43
C LEU A 91 2.90 0.17 8.80
N GLY A 92 1.90 -0.65 9.11
CA GLY A 92 1.79 -2.02 8.61
C GLY A 92 1.66 -2.06 7.09
N SER A 93 0.81 -1.22 6.51
CA SER A 93 0.63 -1.16 5.06
C SER A 93 1.85 -0.60 4.34
N LEU A 94 2.50 0.45 4.83
CA LEU A 94 3.74 0.97 4.26
C LEU A 94 4.87 -0.06 4.32
N TRP A 95 5.02 -0.77 5.44
CA TRP A 95 6.03 -1.82 5.56
C TRP A 95 5.77 -2.96 4.57
N LEU A 96 4.52 -3.41 4.45
CA LEU A 96 4.12 -4.41 3.46
C LEU A 96 4.37 -3.92 2.03
N LEU A 97 4.03 -2.67 1.73
CA LEU A 97 4.27 -2.05 0.42
C LEU A 97 5.76 -2.08 0.08
N VAL A 98 6.62 -1.56 0.96
CA VAL A 98 8.08 -1.58 0.78
C VAL A 98 8.58 -3.01 0.58
N ALA A 99 8.19 -3.94 1.46
CA ALA A 99 8.61 -5.33 1.40
C ALA A 99 8.16 -6.03 0.10
N ARG A 100 6.98 -5.70 -0.43
CA ARG A 100 6.46 -6.27 -1.67
C ARG A 100 7.14 -5.66 -2.88
N LEU A 101 7.27 -4.33 -2.94
CA LEU A 101 7.94 -3.65 -4.04
C LEU A 101 9.41 -4.07 -4.18
N THR A 102 10.15 -4.21 -3.07
CA THR A 102 11.55 -4.69 -3.14
C THR A 102 11.62 -6.12 -3.66
N ARG A 103 10.74 -7.01 -3.19
CA ARG A 103 10.68 -8.41 -3.67
C ARG A 103 10.31 -8.49 -5.14
N LEU A 104 9.32 -7.70 -5.56
CA LEU A 104 8.84 -7.59 -6.93
C LEU A 104 9.93 -7.08 -7.89
N ALA A 105 10.81 -6.20 -7.40
CA ALA A 105 12.01 -5.74 -8.10
C ALA A 105 13.18 -6.76 -8.08
N GLY A 106 12.96 -7.99 -7.58
CA GLY A 106 14.00 -9.02 -7.46
C GLY A 106 15.09 -8.66 -6.44
N ARG A 107 14.77 -7.85 -5.43
CA ARG A 107 15.72 -7.37 -4.42
C ARG A 107 15.43 -7.93 -3.04
N HIS A 108 16.51 -8.21 -2.32
CA HIS A 108 16.48 -8.49 -0.90
C HIS A 108 17.00 -7.28 -0.13
N VAL A 109 16.29 -6.94 0.94
CA VAL A 109 16.63 -5.88 1.88
C VAL A 109 16.38 -6.42 3.29
N PRO A 110 17.25 -6.14 4.29
CA PRO A 110 16.96 -6.49 5.68
C PRO A 110 15.63 -5.89 6.17
N ALA A 111 14.82 -6.69 6.88
CA ALA A 111 13.50 -6.26 7.37
C ALA A 111 13.57 -4.99 8.24
N ALA A 112 14.62 -4.84 9.06
CA ALA A 112 14.85 -3.65 9.86
C ALA A 112 14.96 -2.36 9.03
N VAL A 113 15.59 -2.42 7.85
CA VAL A 113 15.70 -1.25 6.96
C VAL A 113 14.36 -0.95 6.30
N GLN A 114 13.62 -1.98 5.88
CA GLN A 114 12.26 -1.81 5.34
C GLN A 114 11.33 -1.16 6.37
N LEU A 115 11.40 -1.62 7.63
CA LEU A 115 10.61 -1.09 8.73
C LEU A 115 11.03 0.35 9.07
N LEU A 116 12.33 0.65 9.10
CA LEU A 116 12.83 2.02 9.28
C LEU A 116 12.28 2.96 8.22
N THR A 117 12.33 2.58 6.94
CA THR A 117 11.77 3.40 5.85
C THR A 117 10.28 3.62 6.02
N ALA A 118 9.51 2.56 6.34
CA ALA A 118 8.07 2.67 6.55
C ALA A 118 7.71 3.54 7.77
N ALA A 119 8.39 3.35 8.90
CA ALA A 119 8.17 4.12 10.12
C ALA A 119 8.54 5.59 9.95
N THR A 120 9.65 5.88 9.26
CA THR A 120 10.06 7.26 8.96
C THR A 120 9.08 7.95 8.01
N ALA A 121 8.61 7.24 6.98
CA ALA A 121 7.58 7.76 6.08
C ALA A 121 6.26 8.03 6.82
N ALA A 122 5.86 7.14 7.73
CA ALA A 122 4.67 7.34 8.57
C ALA A 122 4.82 8.54 9.51
N LEU A 123 5.95 8.68 10.20
CA LEU A 123 6.23 9.83 11.07
C LEU A 123 6.19 11.13 10.30
N VAL A 124 6.88 11.21 9.16
CA VAL A 124 6.90 12.43 8.34
C VAL A 124 5.50 12.76 7.82
N PHE A 125 4.74 11.77 7.34
CA PHE A 125 3.36 12.01 6.91
C PHE A 125 2.46 12.56 8.02
N LEU A 126 2.60 12.08 9.25
CA LEU A 126 1.74 12.47 10.38
C LEU A 126 2.18 13.77 11.07
N LEU A 127 3.47 14.11 11.03
CA LEU A 127 4.06 15.21 11.82
C LEU A 127 4.46 16.44 11.00
N VAL A 128 4.77 16.28 9.72
CA VAL A 128 5.25 17.40 8.86
C VAL A 128 4.09 18.15 8.20
N CYS A 129 2.88 17.60 8.26
CA CYS A 129 1.70 18.31 7.80
C CYS A 129 1.48 19.61 8.63
N PRO A 130 0.92 20.67 8.04
CA PRO A 130 0.74 21.96 8.72
C PRO A 130 -0.09 21.89 10.02
N GLN A 131 -0.92 20.84 10.16
CA GLN A 131 -1.80 20.61 11.29
C GLN A 131 -1.70 19.15 11.76
N PRO A 132 -0.65 18.76 12.51
CA PRO A 132 -0.43 17.38 12.92
C PRO A 132 -1.56 16.85 13.83
N TYR A 133 -2.18 17.73 14.64
CA TYR A 133 -3.34 17.37 15.44
C TYR A 133 -4.54 16.96 14.58
N GLN A 134 -4.85 17.74 13.53
CA GLN A 134 -5.98 17.44 12.64
C GLN A 134 -5.75 16.14 11.86
N THR A 135 -4.49 15.86 11.54
CA THR A 135 -4.07 14.68 10.77
C THR A 135 -4.17 13.40 11.59
N THR A 136 -3.80 13.48 12.87
CA THR A 136 -3.56 12.30 13.71
C THR A 136 -4.63 12.08 14.77
N TYR A 137 -5.13 13.15 15.40
CA TYR A 137 -5.95 13.08 16.61
C TYR A 137 -7.41 13.49 16.40
N TRP A 138 -7.68 14.42 15.50
CA TRP A 138 -9.06 14.81 15.18
C TRP A 138 -9.71 13.79 14.24
N ALA A 139 -10.51 12.88 14.79
CA ALA A 139 -11.08 11.77 14.03
C ALA A 139 -11.89 12.24 12.81
N SER A 140 -12.74 13.26 12.96
CA SER A 140 -13.60 13.72 11.86
C SER A 140 -12.81 14.31 10.68
N GLY A 141 -11.78 15.09 10.98
CA GLY A 141 -10.85 15.60 9.97
C GLY A 141 -10.00 14.48 9.35
N GLY A 142 -9.41 13.64 10.20
CA GLY A 142 -8.55 12.56 9.76
C GLY A 142 -9.29 11.47 8.96
N ILE A 143 -10.55 11.15 9.26
CA ILE A 143 -11.38 10.23 8.46
C ILE A 143 -11.58 10.77 7.03
N SER A 144 -11.66 12.09 6.88
CA SER A 144 -11.91 12.73 5.59
C SER A 144 -10.63 12.92 4.76
N HIS A 145 -9.45 13.01 5.37
CA HIS A 145 -8.22 13.40 4.65
C HIS A 145 -6.99 12.52 4.94
N THR A 146 -6.89 11.88 6.11
CA THR A 146 -5.78 10.98 6.47
C THR A 146 -6.10 9.53 6.12
N VAL A 147 -7.24 9.03 6.59
CA VAL A 147 -7.70 7.64 6.41
C VAL A 147 -7.80 7.23 4.95
N PRO A 148 -8.26 8.08 3.99
CA PRO A 148 -8.27 7.72 2.58
C PRO A 148 -6.88 7.33 2.05
N ALA A 149 -5.83 8.06 2.45
CA ALA A 149 -4.44 7.78 2.06
C ALA A 149 -3.96 6.43 2.65
N VAL A 150 -4.33 6.17 3.92
CA VAL A 150 -4.04 4.91 4.61
C VAL A 150 -4.77 3.74 3.93
N LEU A 151 -6.06 3.89 3.63
CA LEU A 151 -6.87 2.87 2.95
C LEU A 151 -6.35 2.58 1.54
N ALA A 152 -5.95 3.61 0.78
CA ALA A 152 -5.32 3.42 -0.52
C ALA A 152 -4.03 2.59 -0.39
N THR A 153 -3.21 2.87 0.61
CA THR A 153 -1.96 2.14 0.86
C THR A 153 -2.22 0.70 1.31
N VAL A 154 -3.20 0.47 2.19
CA VAL A 154 -3.66 -0.86 2.60
C VAL A 154 -4.15 -1.66 1.38
N LEU A 155 -5.02 -1.05 0.56
CA LEU A 155 -5.62 -1.69 -0.60
C LEU A 155 -4.56 -2.12 -1.63
N VAL A 156 -3.65 -1.21 -2.00
CA VAL A 156 -2.56 -1.53 -2.92
C VAL A 156 -1.67 -2.63 -2.32
N SER A 157 -1.31 -2.53 -1.05
CA SER A 157 -0.45 -3.53 -0.39
C SER A 157 -1.10 -4.92 -0.33
N ALA A 158 -2.39 -4.99 -0.01
CA ALA A 158 -3.16 -6.23 0.03
C ALA A 158 -3.25 -6.87 -1.35
N VAL A 159 -3.53 -6.08 -2.39
CA VAL A 159 -3.59 -6.55 -3.78
C VAL A 159 -2.23 -7.07 -4.25
N LEU A 160 -1.13 -6.43 -3.86
CA LEU A 160 0.23 -6.91 -4.15
C LEU A 160 0.58 -8.22 -3.40
N CYS A 161 -0.19 -8.58 -2.37
CA CYS A 161 -0.04 -9.85 -1.65
C CYS A 161 -0.87 -11.00 -2.23
N LEU A 162 -1.81 -10.73 -3.15
CA LEU A 162 -2.69 -11.78 -3.70
C LEU A 162 -1.88 -12.84 -4.47
N PRO A 163 -2.13 -14.15 -4.22
CA PRO A 163 -1.48 -15.23 -4.95
C PRO A 163 -1.94 -15.26 -6.42
N GLY A 164 -1.05 -15.69 -7.34
CA GLY A 164 -1.43 -16.06 -8.70
C GLY A 164 -0.69 -15.30 -9.79
N ARG A 165 0.42 -15.87 -10.27
CA ARG A 165 1.13 -15.36 -11.46
C ARG A 165 1.22 -16.34 -12.62
N SER A 166 0.78 -17.59 -12.48
CA SER A 166 0.76 -18.58 -13.56
C SER A 166 -0.52 -19.42 -13.57
N GLY A 167 -0.97 -19.81 -14.76
CA GLY A 167 -2.12 -20.69 -14.99
C GLY A 167 -3.51 -20.05 -14.80
N ARG A 168 -4.56 -20.90 -14.88
CA ARG A 168 -5.98 -20.49 -14.72
C ARG A 168 -6.27 -19.85 -13.35
N ALA A 169 -5.60 -20.32 -12.29
CA ALA A 169 -5.65 -19.70 -10.96
C ALA A 169 -5.12 -18.26 -10.95
N GLY A 170 -4.17 -17.93 -11.84
CA GLY A 170 -3.66 -16.58 -12.02
C GLY A 170 -4.62 -15.62 -12.72
N LEU A 171 -5.60 -16.11 -13.48
CA LEU A 171 -6.64 -15.26 -14.10
C LEU A 171 -7.68 -14.85 -13.04
N ALA A 172 -8.17 -15.80 -12.25
CA ALA A 172 -9.10 -15.53 -11.16
C ALA A 172 -8.48 -14.54 -10.16
N GLY A 173 -7.23 -14.75 -9.75
CA GLY A 173 -6.53 -13.81 -8.86
C GLY A 173 -6.40 -12.39 -9.42
N ARG A 174 -6.23 -12.22 -10.74
CA ARG A 174 -6.21 -10.88 -11.38
C ARG A 174 -7.57 -10.20 -11.38
N TRP A 175 -8.65 -10.95 -11.60
CA TRP A 175 -10.00 -10.41 -11.53
C TRP A 175 -10.41 -10.08 -10.11
N THR A 176 -10.07 -10.91 -9.13
CA THR A 176 -10.26 -10.61 -7.71
C THR A 176 -9.50 -9.34 -7.31
N ALA A 177 -8.24 -9.21 -7.75
CA ALA A 177 -7.46 -8.00 -7.54
C ALA A 177 -8.11 -6.77 -8.18
N ALA A 178 -8.55 -6.87 -9.43
CA ALA A 178 -9.21 -5.77 -10.14
C ALA A 178 -10.53 -5.38 -9.47
N LEU A 179 -11.35 -6.35 -9.05
CA LEU A 179 -12.60 -6.10 -8.33
C LEU A 179 -12.33 -5.46 -6.97
N ALA A 180 -11.34 -5.93 -6.22
CA ALA A 180 -10.95 -5.32 -4.95
C ALA A 180 -10.49 -3.88 -5.14
N LEU A 181 -9.70 -3.59 -6.18
CA LEU A 181 -9.30 -2.21 -6.52
C LEU A 181 -10.50 -1.36 -6.92
N LEU A 182 -11.40 -1.89 -7.77
CA LEU A 182 -12.60 -1.18 -8.20
C LEU A 182 -13.48 -0.77 -7.01
N LEU A 183 -13.87 -1.74 -6.19
CA LEU A 183 -14.75 -1.51 -5.04
C LEU A 183 -14.04 -0.69 -3.95
N GLY A 184 -12.76 -0.98 -3.71
CA GLY A 184 -11.96 -0.27 -2.71
C GLY A 184 -11.77 1.19 -3.06
N PHE A 185 -11.47 1.52 -4.32
CA PHE A 185 -11.34 2.92 -4.74
C PHE A 185 -12.68 3.64 -4.90
N ALA A 186 -13.76 2.92 -5.24
CA ALA A 186 -15.11 3.46 -5.13
C ALA A 186 -15.44 3.85 -3.69
N PHE A 187 -15.10 3.00 -2.71
CA PHE A 187 -15.28 3.33 -1.30
C PHE A 187 -14.41 4.51 -0.87
N ILE A 188 -13.13 4.54 -1.26
CA ILE A 188 -12.23 5.68 -0.95
C ILE A 188 -12.77 6.99 -1.51
N ALA A 189 -13.34 6.98 -2.72
CA ALA A 189 -14.00 8.16 -3.29
C ALA A 189 -15.20 8.61 -2.47
N LEU A 190 -16.03 7.67 -2.01
CA LEU A 190 -17.14 7.97 -1.07
C LEU A 190 -16.68 8.42 0.32
N VAL A 191 -15.38 8.36 0.63
CA VAL A 191 -14.78 8.92 1.85
C VAL A 191 -14.17 10.30 1.58
N SER A 192 -13.45 10.46 0.46
CA SER A 192 -12.73 11.68 0.08
C SER A 192 -12.62 11.87 -1.43
N GLU A 193 -13.25 12.93 -1.93
CA GLU A 193 -13.13 13.38 -3.32
C GLU A 193 -11.69 13.72 -3.71
N ALA A 194 -10.97 14.38 -2.79
CA ALA A 194 -9.61 14.82 -3.02
C ALA A 194 -8.66 13.63 -3.20
N MET A 195 -8.75 12.62 -2.33
CA MET A 195 -7.97 11.40 -2.48
C MET A 195 -8.33 10.63 -3.76
N ALA A 196 -9.62 10.58 -4.13
CA ALA A 196 -10.05 9.93 -5.37
C ALA A 196 -9.43 10.58 -6.61
N LEU A 197 -9.31 11.91 -6.64
CA LEU A 197 -8.61 12.62 -7.71
C LEU A 197 -7.13 12.28 -7.75
N VAL A 198 -6.44 12.33 -6.60
CA VAL A 198 -5.00 12.02 -6.51
C VAL A 198 -4.72 10.59 -6.98
N VAL A 199 -5.47 9.62 -6.46
CA VAL A 199 -5.37 8.21 -6.88
C VAL A 199 -5.70 8.06 -8.36
N GLY A 200 -6.77 8.69 -8.85
CA GLY A 200 -7.18 8.64 -10.25
C GLY A 200 -6.09 9.12 -11.19
N VAL A 201 -5.44 10.24 -10.87
CA VAL A 201 -4.29 10.79 -11.62
C VAL A 201 -3.11 9.82 -11.57
N LEU A 202 -2.72 9.33 -10.40
CA LEU A 202 -1.60 8.38 -10.27
C LEU A 202 -1.87 7.07 -11.02
N ALA A 203 -3.11 6.58 -10.99
CA ALA A 203 -3.54 5.40 -11.72
C ALA A 203 -3.53 5.66 -13.24
N ALA A 204 -3.97 6.83 -13.70
CA ALA A 204 -3.89 7.22 -15.11
C ALA A 204 -2.44 7.27 -15.61
N VAL A 205 -1.53 7.86 -14.82
CA VAL A 205 -0.10 7.85 -15.11
C VAL A 205 0.44 6.43 -15.19
N LEU A 206 0.11 5.57 -14.22
CA LEU A 206 0.53 4.17 -14.23
C LEU A 206 -0.03 3.42 -15.45
N TRP A 207 -1.28 3.64 -15.83
CA TRP A 207 -1.91 3.00 -16.98
C TRP A 207 -1.18 3.35 -18.29
N LEU A 208 -0.91 4.64 -18.50
CA LEU A 208 -0.18 5.17 -19.65
C LEU A 208 1.27 4.64 -19.68
N ARG A 209 1.95 4.69 -18.53
CA ARG A 209 3.40 4.41 -18.41
C ARG A 209 3.72 3.00 -17.90
N ALA A 210 2.75 2.09 -17.87
CA ALA A 210 2.97 0.71 -17.45
C ALA A 210 4.06 -0.01 -18.27
N GLY A 211 4.32 0.45 -19.51
CA GLY A 211 5.42 -0.01 -20.35
C GLY A 211 6.80 0.25 -19.77
N ASP A 212 6.99 1.37 -19.09
CA ASP A 212 8.27 1.75 -18.49
C ASP A 212 8.51 1.04 -17.15
N VAL A 213 7.42 0.67 -16.47
CA VAL A 213 7.45 0.06 -15.14
C VAL A 213 7.57 -1.46 -15.23
N CYS A 214 6.88 -2.08 -16.19
CA CYS A 214 6.77 -3.54 -16.30
C CYS A 214 7.42 -4.05 -17.59
N ALA A 215 8.54 -4.77 -17.45
CA ALA A 215 9.20 -5.43 -18.58
C ALA A 215 8.32 -6.50 -19.23
N ASP A 216 7.71 -7.36 -18.42
CA ASP A 216 6.97 -8.51 -18.93
C ASP A 216 5.53 -8.11 -19.35
N ARG A 217 5.09 -8.60 -20.52
CA ARG A 217 3.71 -8.42 -21.02
C ARG A 217 2.62 -8.75 -19.98
N PRO A 218 2.66 -9.89 -19.25
CA PRO A 218 1.64 -10.20 -18.24
C PRO A 218 1.64 -9.21 -17.06
N ALA A 219 2.81 -8.78 -16.58
CA ALA A 219 2.92 -7.80 -15.51
C ALA A 219 2.34 -6.45 -15.94
N ARG A 220 2.66 -6.00 -17.16
CA ARG A 220 2.10 -4.78 -17.75
C ARG A 220 0.57 -4.83 -17.89
N ARG A 221 0.02 -5.95 -18.36
CA ARG A 221 -1.44 -6.13 -18.46
C ARG A 221 -2.11 -6.08 -17.08
N ALA A 222 -1.52 -6.72 -16.08
CA ALA A 222 -2.04 -6.67 -14.71
C ALA A 222 -1.98 -5.26 -14.11
N ALA A 223 -0.87 -4.54 -14.32
CA ALA A 223 -0.72 -3.16 -13.87
C ALA A 223 -1.76 -2.23 -14.54
N ARG A 224 -1.97 -2.36 -15.86
CA ARG A 224 -3.00 -1.61 -16.58
C ARG A 224 -4.41 -1.95 -16.12
N LEU A 225 -4.72 -3.23 -15.92
CA LEU A 225 -6.03 -3.64 -15.42
C LEU A 225 -6.30 -3.08 -14.02
N GLY A 226 -5.32 -3.16 -13.12
CA GLY A 226 -5.44 -2.59 -11.78
C GLY A 226 -5.57 -1.07 -11.79
N ALA A 227 -4.80 -0.39 -12.64
CA ALA A 227 -4.92 1.06 -12.84
C ALA A 227 -6.29 1.46 -13.41
N LEU A 228 -6.78 0.73 -14.41
CA LEU A 228 -8.12 0.97 -14.96
C LEU A 228 -9.22 0.75 -13.91
N ALA A 229 -9.10 -0.30 -13.10
CA ALA A 229 -10.01 -0.55 -11.99
C ALA A 229 -9.97 0.58 -10.96
N ALA A 230 -8.79 1.12 -10.64
CA ALA A 230 -8.66 2.26 -9.73
C ALA A 230 -9.29 3.54 -10.29
N ILE A 231 -9.10 3.82 -11.58
CA ILE A 231 -9.73 4.95 -12.28
C ILE A 231 -11.26 4.79 -12.27
N ALA A 232 -11.75 3.63 -12.72
CA ALA A 232 -13.18 3.35 -12.80
C ALA A 232 -13.85 3.35 -11.43
N GLY A 233 -13.19 2.80 -10.41
CA GLY A 233 -13.66 2.80 -9.03
C GLY A 233 -13.77 4.23 -8.49
N SER A 234 -12.69 5.01 -8.62
CA SER A 234 -12.65 6.41 -8.17
C SER A 234 -13.72 7.26 -8.87
N ALA A 235 -13.83 7.15 -10.20
CA ALA A 235 -14.84 7.86 -10.98
C ALA A 235 -16.27 7.43 -10.62
N GLY A 236 -16.52 6.14 -10.41
CA GLY A 236 -17.81 5.62 -10.00
C GLY A 236 -18.23 6.11 -8.61
N GLY A 237 -17.32 6.10 -7.63
CA GLY A 237 -17.60 6.63 -6.29
C GLY A 237 -17.82 8.15 -6.30
N LEU A 238 -17.01 8.90 -7.05
CA LEU A 238 -17.22 10.35 -7.25
C LEU A 238 -18.57 10.64 -7.92
N LEU A 239 -18.98 9.83 -8.90
CA LEU A 239 -20.28 9.98 -9.55
C LEU A 239 -21.43 9.76 -8.55
N VAL A 240 -21.32 8.75 -7.68
CA VAL A 240 -22.33 8.50 -6.63
C VAL A 240 -22.40 9.67 -5.65
N GLU A 241 -21.25 10.21 -5.22
CA GLU A 241 -21.22 11.39 -4.35
C GLU A 241 -21.78 12.63 -5.05
N TYR A 242 -21.39 12.88 -6.30
CA TYR A 242 -21.86 14.01 -7.09
C TYR A 242 -23.38 14.00 -7.29
N LEU A 243 -23.95 12.81 -7.55
CA LEU A 243 -25.40 12.64 -7.72
C LEU A 243 -26.14 12.56 -6.37
N SER A 244 -25.44 12.59 -5.24
CA SER A 244 -26.09 12.50 -3.93
C SER A 244 -26.90 13.76 -3.60
N PRO A 245 -28.06 13.61 -2.93
CA PRO A 245 -28.86 14.76 -2.52
C PRO A 245 -28.12 15.68 -1.54
N GLY A 246 -27.31 15.12 -0.64
CA GLY A 246 -26.52 15.90 0.32
C GLY A 246 -25.49 16.79 -0.37
N MET A 247 -24.83 16.29 -1.42
CA MET A 247 -23.89 17.13 -2.19
C MET A 247 -24.59 18.30 -2.88
N HIS A 248 -25.78 18.07 -3.45
CA HIS A 248 -26.57 19.16 -4.05
C HIS A 248 -27.02 20.18 -3.01
N ALA A 249 -27.54 19.74 -1.87
CA ALA A 249 -27.97 20.62 -0.78
C ALA A 249 -26.79 21.45 -0.24
N ARG A 250 -25.63 20.82 -0.04
CA ARG A 250 -24.39 21.48 0.38
C ARG A 250 -23.90 22.49 -0.66
N SER A 251 -23.89 22.12 -1.93
CA SER A 251 -23.44 22.99 -3.02
C SER A 251 -24.35 24.22 -3.16
N ALA A 252 -25.67 24.03 -3.02
CA ALA A 252 -26.63 25.12 -2.99
C ALA A 252 -26.40 26.07 -1.80
N GLY A 253 -26.13 25.51 -0.60
CA GLY A 253 -25.83 26.30 0.60
C GLY A 253 -24.49 27.04 0.55
N LEU A 254 -23.49 26.50 -0.13
CA LEU A 254 -22.16 27.13 -0.26
C LEU A 254 -22.09 28.23 -1.33
N GLY A 255 -23.09 28.34 -2.21
CA GLY A 255 -23.12 29.36 -3.25
C GLY A 255 -21.90 29.29 -4.17
N VAL A 256 -21.62 28.10 -4.72
CA VAL A 256 -20.44 27.86 -5.57
C VAL A 256 -20.37 28.93 -6.66
N PRO A 257 -19.28 29.71 -6.73
CA PRO A 257 -19.21 30.87 -7.61
C PRO A 257 -19.13 30.48 -9.07
N HIS A 258 -19.62 31.36 -9.92
CA HIS A 258 -19.53 31.25 -11.38
C HIS A 258 -18.83 32.48 -11.99
N GLY A 259 -18.40 32.36 -13.25
CA GLY A 259 -17.80 33.46 -14.00
C GLY A 259 -16.47 33.96 -13.43
N THR A 260 -16.34 35.29 -13.30
CA THR A 260 -15.10 35.96 -12.91
C THR A 260 -14.65 35.63 -11.48
N VAL A 261 -15.60 35.40 -10.57
CA VAL A 261 -15.31 35.03 -9.17
C VAL A 261 -14.65 33.66 -9.10
N LEU A 262 -15.11 32.69 -9.91
CA LEU A 262 -14.48 31.37 -9.99
C LEU A 262 -13.05 31.48 -10.53
N LEU A 263 -12.83 32.26 -11.59
CA LEU A 263 -11.50 32.49 -12.14
C LEU A 263 -10.55 33.12 -11.11
N HIS A 264 -11.05 34.08 -10.33
CA HIS A 264 -10.27 34.69 -9.25
C HIS A 264 -9.85 33.65 -8.19
N ARG A 265 -10.79 32.80 -7.75
CA ARG A 265 -10.50 31.71 -6.81
C ARG A 265 -9.50 30.72 -7.39
N LEU A 266 -9.64 30.30 -8.64
CA LEU A 266 -8.67 29.39 -9.27
C LEU A 266 -7.26 30.00 -9.34
N ARG A 267 -7.16 31.30 -9.62
CA ARG A 267 -5.88 32.04 -9.58
C ARG A 267 -5.29 32.03 -8.17
N GLU A 268 -6.06 32.35 -7.14
CA GLU A 268 -5.60 32.29 -5.75
C GLU A 268 -5.16 30.88 -5.34
N GLY A 269 -5.88 29.85 -5.81
CA GLY A 269 -5.55 28.45 -5.56
C GLY A 269 -4.22 28.07 -6.18
N MET A 270 -3.94 28.55 -7.40
CA MET A 270 -2.64 28.35 -8.04
C MET A 270 -1.50 29.01 -7.26
N VAL A 271 -1.71 30.25 -6.77
CA VAL A 271 -0.70 30.96 -5.94
C VAL A 271 -0.46 30.22 -4.63
N THR A 272 -1.54 29.76 -3.98
CA THR A 272 -1.47 28.99 -2.73
C THR A 272 -0.72 27.68 -2.95
N TRP A 273 -1.07 26.93 -4.01
CA TRP A 273 -0.38 25.70 -4.37
C TRP A 273 1.11 25.91 -4.63
N LEU A 274 1.50 26.98 -5.31
CA LEU A 274 2.91 27.31 -5.54
C LEU A 274 3.66 27.60 -4.22
N GLY A 275 3.05 28.36 -3.31
CA GLY A 275 3.60 28.65 -1.99
C GLY A 275 3.75 27.38 -1.14
N ASP A 276 2.75 26.52 -1.18
CA ASP A 276 2.74 25.24 -0.48
C ASP A 276 3.81 24.29 -1.02
N VAL A 277 3.92 24.14 -2.34
CA VAL A 277 4.97 23.36 -2.98
C VAL A 277 6.34 23.92 -2.63
N ALA A 278 6.54 25.24 -2.71
CA ALA A 278 7.81 25.87 -2.37
C ALA A 278 8.21 25.59 -0.92
N THR A 279 7.28 25.71 0.02
CA THR A 279 7.48 25.40 1.44
C THR A 279 7.82 23.92 1.64
N THR A 280 7.09 23.03 0.93
CA THR A 280 7.29 21.59 1.01
C THR A 280 8.68 21.18 0.53
N VAL A 281 9.09 21.64 -0.66
CA VAL A 281 10.36 21.22 -1.27
C VAL A 281 11.58 21.85 -0.60
N THR A 282 11.40 22.94 0.16
CA THR A 282 12.47 23.59 0.94
C THR A 282 12.51 23.15 2.39
N SER A 283 11.52 22.40 2.88
CA SER A 283 11.49 21.91 4.25
C SER A 283 12.55 20.82 4.49
N PHE A 284 13.31 21.00 5.57
CA PHE A 284 14.27 20.01 6.07
C PHE A 284 13.60 18.80 6.74
N ASP A 285 12.30 18.88 7.02
CA ASP A 285 11.56 17.82 7.71
C ASP A 285 11.51 16.52 6.89
N TYR A 286 11.66 16.62 5.56
CA TYR A 286 11.70 15.48 4.65
C TYR A 286 13.07 14.78 4.57
N VAL A 287 14.14 15.35 5.15
CA VAL A 287 15.49 14.78 5.11
C VAL A 287 15.53 13.36 5.69
N ALA A 288 14.76 13.10 6.76
CA ALA A 288 14.71 11.78 7.38
C ALA A 288 14.23 10.70 6.39
N VAL A 289 13.20 11.00 5.58
CA VAL A 289 12.67 10.09 4.55
C VAL A 289 13.70 9.87 3.45
N VAL A 290 14.42 10.91 3.04
CA VAL A 290 15.49 10.81 2.06
C VAL A 290 16.62 9.90 2.58
N LEU A 291 17.09 10.11 3.81
CA LEU A 291 18.14 9.29 4.40
C LEU A 291 17.71 7.82 4.55
N ALA A 292 16.48 7.58 5.00
CA ALA A 292 15.92 6.22 5.11
C ALA A 292 15.78 5.55 3.74
N GLY A 293 15.41 6.29 2.69
CA GLY A 293 15.36 5.80 1.32
C GLY A 293 16.75 5.49 0.74
N VAL A 294 17.74 6.36 0.95
CA VAL A 294 19.13 6.12 0.53
C VAL A 294 19.68 4.86 1.20
N LEU A 295 19.46 4.71 2.50
CA LEU A 295 19.87 3.54 3.26
C LEU A 295 19.20 2.25 2.75
N LEU A 296 17.91 2.33 2.43
CA LEU A 296 17.18 1.24 1.77
C LEU A 296 17.86 0.88 0.44
N GLY A 297 18.14 1.87 -0.42
CA GLY A 297 18.85 1.67 -1.69
C GLY A 297 20.24 1.04 -1.54
N LEU A 298 21.05 1.54 -0.61
CA LEU A 298 22.42 1.06 -0.33
C LEU A 298 22.45 -0.40 0.13
N THR A 299 21.41 -0.83 0.85
CA THR A 299 21.31 -2.19 1.41
C THR A 299 20.63 -3.19 0.47
N THR A 300 20.10 -2.73 -0.68
CA THR A 300 19.51 -3.64 -1.67
C THR A 300 20.56 -4.60 -2.23
N ARG A 301 20.25 -5.89 -2.17
CA ARG A 301 21.00 -6.95 -2.85
C ARG A 301 20.14 -7.59 -3.92
N HIS A 302 20.75 -8.02 -5.02
CA HIS A 302 20.04 -8.86 -5.99
C HIS A 302 19.73 -10.21 -5.35
N LEU A 303 18.49 -10.68 -5.51
CA LEU A 303 18.16 -12.06 -5.22
C LEU A 303 18.74 -12.95 -6.34
N ALA A 304 19.42 -14.03 -5.97
CA ALA A 304 19.79 -15.05 -6.93
C ALA A 304 18.52 -15.67 -7.54
N PRO A 305 18.53 -16.10 -8.83
CA PRO A 305 17.37 -16.70 -9.49
C PRO A 305 16.73 -17.83 -8.66
N ASP A 306 17.54 -18.70 -8.06
CA ASP A 306 17.08 -19.84 -7.25
C ASP A 306 16.40 -19.43 -5.93
N ALA A 307 16.66 -18.22 -5.44
CA ALA A 307 16.00 -17.66 -4.27
C ALA A 307 14.61 -17.10 -4.62
N LEU A 308 14.42 -16.60 -5.85
CA LEU A 308 13.13 -16.10 -6.34
C LEU A 308 12.13 -17.25 -6.52
N THR A 309 12.58 -18.38 -7.06
CA THR A 309 11.75 -19.58 -7.24
C THR A 309 11.28 -20.14 -5.89
N ARG A 310 12.20 -20.24 -4.92
CA ARG A 310 11.85 -20.70 -3.56
C ARG A 310 10.92 -19.74 -2.82
N ALA A 311 11.14 -18.42 -2.95
CA ALA A 311 10.29 -17.42 -2.31
C ALA A 311 8.88 -17.32 -2.94
N ALA A 312 8.74 -17.61 -4.24
CA ALA A 312 7.43 -17.66 -4.90
C ALA A 312 6.57 -18.83 -4.43
N PHE A 313 7.20 -19.93 -3.99
CA PHE A 313 6.52 -21.13 -3.50
C PHE A 313 6.47 -21.24 -1.97
N ALA A 314 7.30 -20.50 -1.24
CA ALA A 314 7.29 -20.43 0.23
C ALA A 314 6.24 -19.43 0.74
N TRP A 315 4.98 -19.60 0.32
CA TRP A 315 3.87 -19.25 1.21
C TRP A 315 3.69 -20.44 2.16
N PRO A 316 3.45 -20.25 3.47
CA PRO A 316 3.21 -21.37 4.35
C PRO A 316 1.94 -22.07 3.88
N ARG A 317 2.09 -23.16 3.11
CA ARG A 317 1.11 -24.23 3.17
C ARG A 317 1.11 -24.60 4.63
N SER A 318 0.02 -24.29 5.33
CA SER A 318 -0.18 -24.82 6.67
C SER A 318 0.14 -26.30 6.57
N THR A 319 1.20 -26.71 7.25
CA THR A 319 1.45 -28.12 7.50
C THR A 319 0.30 -28.54 8.40
N ALA A 320 -0.85 -28.82 7.79
CA ALA A 320 -1.81 -29.76 8.32
C ALA A 320 -1.04 -31.07 8.36
N ARG A 321 -0.23 -31.25 9.42
CA ARG A 321 0.08 -32.58 9.92
C ARG A 321 -1.30 -33.16 10.21
N GLY A 322 -1.73 -34.07 9.35
CA GLY A 322 -2.82 -34.97 9.71
C GLY A 322 -2.46 -35.64 11.04
N PRO A 323 -3.45 -35.96 11.88
CA PRO A 323 -3.19 -36.68 13.12
C PRO A 323 -2.49 -37.99 12.75
N GLU A 324 -1.22 -38.05 13.14
CA GLU A 324 -0.39 -39.23 13.07
C GLU A 324 -1.10 -40.31 13.89
N GLN A 325 -1.39 -41.43 13.22
CA GLN A 325 -2.00 -42.61 13.78
C GLN A 325 -1.27 -43.00 15.06
N ALA A 326 -1.95 -42.87 16.19
CA ALA A 326 -1.51 -43.46 17.44
C ALA A 326 -1.49 -44.98 17.25
N ALA A 327 -0.29 -45.54 17.34
CA ALA A 327 -0.02 -46.97 17.33
C ALA A 327 -0.83 -47.67 18.43
N ALA A 328 -1.60 -48.68 18.05
CA ALA A 328 -2.20 -49.63 18.97
C ALA A 328 -1.14 -50.64 19.44
N PRO A 329 -1.10 -51.01 20.73
CA PRO A 329 -0.19 -52.04 21.22
C PRO A 329 -0.68 -53.44 20.81
N SER A 330 0.28 -54.25 20.38
CA SER A 330 0.14 -55.67 20.09
C SER A 330 -0.18 -56.47 21.36
N THR A 331 -1.32 -57.15 21.39
CA THR A 331 -1.61 -58.24 22.33
C THR A 331 -1.57 -59.58 21.61
N THR A 332 -0.58 -60.38 21.97
CA THR A 332 -0.46 -61.82 21.72
C THR A 332 -1.41 -62.61 22.63
N ALA A 333 -2.22 -63.51 22.08
CA ALA A 333 -2.69 -64.72 22.76
C ALA A 333 -3.19 -65.75 21.72
N ALA A 334 -2.89 -67.01 22.00
CA ALA A 334 -2.97 -68.18 21.12
C ALA A 334 -4.38 -68.79 20.99
N GLY A 335 -4.57 -69.60 19.93
CA GLY A 335 -5.67 -70.58 19.83
C GLY A 335 -5.88 -71.13 18.41
N PRO A 336 -5.77 -72.45 18.14
CA PRO A 336 -5.68 -73.02 16.80
C PRO A 336 -7.00 -73.64 16.28
N ALA A 337 -7.09 -73.83 14.95
CA ALA A 337 -7.65 -74.99 14.22
C ALA A 337 -8.46 -74.62 12.96
N GLY A 338 -8.30 -75.43 11.90
CA GLY A 338 -9.23 -75.56 10.77
C GLY A 338 -8.71 -74.97 9.44
N LEU A 339 -7.87 -75.68 8.66
CA LEU A 339 -8.28 -76.57 7.55
C LEU A 339 -9.35 -75.96 6.61
N LEU A 340 -8.95 -75.60 5.38
CA LEU A 340 -9.45 -76.21 4.13
C LEU A 340 -8.73 -75.65 2.90
N ALA A 341 -8.56 -76.54 1.93
CA ALA A 341 -7.82 -76.41 0.69
C ALA A 341 -8.61 -75.68 -0.41
N GLY A 342 -7.89 -75.18 -1.42
CA GLY A 342 -8.48 -74.69 -2.67
C GLY A 342 -7.41 -74.25 -3.68
N PRO A 343 -7.29 -74.87 -4.86
CA PRO A 343 -6.14 -74.72 -5.75
C PRO A 343 -6.37 -73.70 -6.88
N GLY A 344 -5.25 -73.19 -7.41
CA GLY A 344 -5.12 -72.71 -8.79
C GLY A 344 -5.57 -71.28 -9.05
N THR A 345 -4.71 -70.46 -9.65
CA THR A 345 -4.76 -70.20 -11.10
C THR A 345 -3.55 -69.34 -11.46
N THR A 346 -2.80 -69.84 -12.44
CA THR A 346 -1.73 -69.19 -13.20
C THR A 346 -2.26 -68.05 -14.05
N ALA A 347 -1.65 -66.86 -14.00
CA ALA A 347 -1.77 -65.82 -15.02
C ALA A 347 -0.49 -64.98 -15.02
N THR A 348 0.44 -65.32 -15.91
CA THR A 348 0.86 -64.50 -17.06
C THR A 348 1.58 -63.21 -16.66
N VAL A 349 2.90 -63.35 -16.62
CA VAL A 349 3.89 -62.28 -16.73
C VAL A 349 3.78 -61.71 -18.14
N GLU A 350 3.21 -60.51 -18.29
CA GLU A 350 3.40 -59.69 -19.48
C GLU A 350 4.54 -58.70 -19.22
N ASP A 351 5.59 -58.91 -20.02
CA ASP A 351 6.83 -58.18 -20.12
C ASP A 351 6.56 -56.85 -20.85
N GLU A 352 6.20 -55.80 -20.11
CA GLU A 352 6.15 -54.43 -20.65
C GLU A 352 7.58 -53.88 -20.76
N GLY A 353 8.08 -53.88 -21.99
CA GLY A 353 9.38 -53.35 -22.37
C GLY A 353 9.60 -51.87 -21.99
N PRO A 354 10.87 -51.42 -22.03
CA PRO A 354 11.27 -50.12 -21.52
C PRO A 354 10.64 -48.98 -22.34
N SER A 355 9.64 -48.35 -21.73
CA SER A 355 9.02 -47.12 -22.19
C SER A 355 10.09 -46.03 -22.38
N ALA A 356 10.16 -45.51 -23.61
CA ALA A 356 11.08 -44.46 -24.01
C ALA A 356 11.02 -43.26 -23.04
N PRO A 357 12.17 -42.64 -22.70
CA PRO A 357 12.19 -41.44 -21.87
C PRO A 357 11.41 -40.33 -22.59
N GLY A 358 10.24 -40.00 -22.06
CA GLY A 358 9.41 -38.90 -22.54
C GLY A 358 10.20 -37.59 -22.57
N PRO A 359 9.80 -36.63 -23.41
CA PRO A 359 10.50 -35.37 -23.60
C PRO A 359 10.69 -34.69 -22.23
N VAL A 360 11.95 -34.64 -21.80
CA VAL A 360 12.38 -33.94 -20.59
C VAL A 360 11.80 -32.55 -20.67
N ALA A 361 10.81 -32.26 -19.81
CA ALA A 361 10.14 -30.98 -19.74
C ALA A 361 11.20 -29.89 -19.66
N GLY A 362 11.35 -29.15 -20.76
CA GLY A 362 12.42 -28.18 -20.94
C GLY A 362 12.54 -27.32 -19.71
N ALA A 363 13.71 -27.38 -19.06
CA ALA A 363 14.02 -26.66 -17.85
C ALA A 363 13.61 -25.20 -18.05
N ALA A 364 12.52 -24.79 -17.40
CA ALA A 364 11.99 -23.45 -17.49
C ALA A 364 13.13 -22.50 -17.09
N GLY A 365 13.59 -21.70 -18.06
CA GLY A 365 14.67 -20.74 -17.85
C GLY A 365 14.39 -19.85 -16.62
N PRO A 366 15.44 -19.29 -16.01
CA PRO A 366 15.32 -18.53 -14.78
C PRO A 366 14.24 -17.44 -14.93
N ALA A 367 13.23 -17.49 -14.06
CA ALA A 367 12.10 -16.57 -14.10
C ALA A 367 12.60 -15.12 -13.96
N THR A 368 12.38 -14.31 -15.00
CA THR A 368 12.68 -12.89 -14.98
C THR A 368 11.86 -12.18 -13.90
N PRO A 369 12.44 -11.19 -13.19
CA PRO A 369 11.70 -10.45 -12.19
C PRO A 369 10.56 -9.68 -12.86
N ALA A 370 9.35 -9.83 -12.31
CA ALA A 370 8.13 -9.23 -12.87
C ALA A 370 8.19 -7.70 -13.01
N PHE A 371 9.01 -7.04 -12.18
CA PHE A 371 9.37 -5.63 -12.31
C PHE A 371 10.87 -5.51 -12.62
N ALA A 372 11.24 -5.73 -13.88
CA ALA A 372 12.50 -5.22 -14.39
C ALA A 372 12.24 -3.80 -14.92
N VAL A 373 12.23 -2.80 -14.04
CA VAL A 373 12.28 -1.40 -14.48
C VAL A 373 13.68 -1.19 -15.05
N PRO A 374 13.86 -0.99 -16.37
CA PRO A 374 15.18 -0.87 -16.99
C PRO A 374 15.96 0.32 -16.40
N SER A 375 15.26 1.36 -15.95
CA SER A 375 15.82 2.38 -15.07
C SER A 375 14.73 3.03 -14.21
N PRO A 376 14.81 2.97 -12.86
CA PRO A 376 13.85 3.68 -11.99
C PRO A 376 13.82 5.18 -12.27
N LEU A 377 14.90 5.75 -12.81
CA LEU A 377 14.98 7.16 -13.19
C LEU A 377 14.02 7.55 -14.31
N LEU A 378 13.53 6.60 -15.12
CA LEU A 378 12.54 6.89 -16.16
C LEU A 378 11.12 6.99 -15.62
N VAL A 379 10.83 6.35 -14.48
CA VAL A 379 9.49 6.30 -13.87
C VAL A 379 9.28 7.47 -12.90
N LEU A 380 10.34 7.89 -12.21
CA LEU A 380 10.28 8.94 -11.19
C LEU A 380 9.74 10.29 -11.72
N PRO A 381 10.10 10.77 -12.93
CA PRO A 381 9.53 12.01 -13.47
C PRO A 381 8.02 11.93 -13.67
N TRP A 382 7.51 10.78 -14.11
CA TRP A 382 6.07 10.57 -14.30
C TRP A 382 5.33 10.48 -12.97
N ALA A 383 5.91 9.79 -11.98
CA ALA A 383 5.37 9.76 -10.64
C ALA A 383 5.34 11.16 -10.02
N ALA A 384 6.41 11.95 -10.20
CA ALA A 384 6.48 13.34 -9.76
C ALA A 384 5.41 14.19 -10.45
N ALA A 385 5.28 14.10 -11.77
CA ALA A 385 4.22 14.79 -12.52
C ALA A 385 2.82 14.40 -12.00
N GLY A 386 2.58 13.11 -11.73
CA GLY A 386 1.32 12.64 -11.17
C GLY A 386 1.00 13.22 -9.79
N VAL A 387 1.97 13.28 -8.89
CA VAL A 387 1.82 13.91 -7.55
C VAL A 387 1.58 15.42 -7.68
N MET A 388 2.33 16.10 -8.56
CA MET A 388 2.18 17.54 -8.78
C MET A 388 0.83 17.90 -9.39
N VAL A 389 0.39 17.16 -10.41
CA VAL A 389 -0.94 17.36 -11.01
C VAL A 389 -2.04 17.01 -10.02
N GLY A 390 -1.93 15.91 -9.28
CA GLY A 390 -2.89 15.53 -8.26
C GLY A 390 -3.04 16.60 -7.16
N SER A 391 -1.93 17.07 -6.60
CA SER A 391 -1.93 18.13 -5.56
C SER A 391 -2.49 19.45 -6.09
N LEU A 392 -2.16 19.83 -7.33
CA LEU A 392 -2.71 21.02 -7.97
C LEU A 392 -4.23 20.91 -8.13
N LEU A 393 -4.72 19.79 -8.66
CA LEU A 393 -6.16 19.58 -8.88
C LEU A 393 -6.94 19.59 -7.56
N VAL A 394 -6.41 18.98 -6.50
CA VAL A 394 -7.01 19.05 -5.16
C VAL A 394 -7.06 20.50 -4.68
N THR A 395 -5.96 21.25 -4.81
CA THR A 395 -5.91 22.64 -4.34
C THR A 395 -6.89 23.52 -5.10
N LEU A 396 -6.96 23.37 -6.43
CA LEU A 396 -7.90 24.11 -7.27
C LEU A 396 -9.36 23.74 -6.97
N LEU A 397 -9.66 22.46 -6.78
CA LEU A 397 -11.01 21.99 -6.44
C LEU A 397 -11.46 22.63 -5.12
N VAL A 398 -10.62 22.54 -4.08
CA VAL A 398 -10.98 23.04 -2.76
C VAL A 398 -11.10 24.56 -2.78
N GLN A 399 -10.22 25.27 -3.50
CA GLN A 399 -10.30 26.72 -3.63
C GLN A 399 -11.55 27.16 -4.41
N ALA A 400 -11.94 26.43 -5.45
CA ALA A 400 -13.14 26.73 -6.22
C ALA A 400 -14.39 26.68 -5.31
N VAL A 401 -14.52 25.62 -4.50
CA VAL A 401 -15.68 25.40 -3.63
C VAL A 401 -15.65 26.33 -2.41
N PHE A 402 -14.55 26.37 -1.65
CA PHE A 402 -14.50 27.03 -0.34
C PHE A 402 -13.91 28.45 -0.37
N GLY A 403 -13.28 28.89 -1.46
CA GLY A 403 -12.64 30.20 -1.54
C GLY A 403 -11.56 30.40 -0.48
N THR A 404 -11.33 31.64 -0.03
CA THR A 404 -10.28 31.99 0.94
C THR A 404 -10.54 31.46 2.36
N TRP A 405 -11.73 30.94 2.67
CA TRP A 405 -11.97 30.21 3.93
C TRP A 405 -11.12 28.92 4.03
N ILE A 406 -10.45 28.54 2.94
CA ILE A 406 -9.52 27.41 2.90
C ILE A 406 -8.38 27.50 3.92
N TRP A 407 -8.02 28.70 4.40
CA TRP A 407 -6.97 28.85 5.42
C TRP A 407 -7.35 28.16 6.74
N TYR A 408 -8.65 27.99 7.02
CA TYR A 408 -9.14 27.15 8.11
C TYR A 408 -9.19 25.65 7.75
N MET A 409 -9.06 25.32 6.47
CA MET A 409 -9.13 23.98 5.87
C MET A 409 -7.77 23.47 5.41
N LEU A 410 -6.69 23.76 6.14
CA LEU A 410 -5.35 23.13 5.99
C LEU A 410 -5.39 21.58 5.98
N ARG A 411 -6.54 20.97 6.27
CA ARG A 411 -6.81 19.53 6.20
C ARG A 411 -6.68 18.92 4.80
N THR A 412 -7.00 19.63 3.72
CA THR A 412 -6.89 19.09 2.34
C THR A 412 -5.45 18.94 1.90
N TRP A 413 -4.54 19.58 2.63
CA TRP A 413 -3.13 19.34 2.51
C TRP A 413 -2.76 17.90 2.82
N ASN A 414 -3.56 17.10 3.53
CA ASN A 414 -3.23 15.70 3.83
C ASN A 414 -3.53 14.71 2.69
N ASP A 415 -4.22 15.15 1.62
CA ASP A 415 -4.65 14.26 0.54
C ASP A 415 -3.52 13.89 -0.45
N TRP A 416 -2.40 14.62 -0.46
CA TRP A 416 -1.24 14.39 -1.35
C TRP A 416 0.17 14.24 -0.71
N PRO A 417 0.43 14.53 0.58
CA PRO A 417 1.73 14.39 1.21
C PRO A 417 2.19 12.95 1.30
N LEU A 418 1.30 11.98 1.51
CA LEU A 418 1.70 10.58 1.53
C LEU A 418 2.27 10.15 0.16
N PRO A 419 1.59 10.40 -0.98
CA PRO A 419 2.19 10.24 -2.30
C PRO A 419 3.53 10.97 -2.48
N TYR A 420 3.65 12.20 -1.98
CA TYR A 420 4.90 12.96 -2.05
C TYR A 420 6.04 12.33 -1.23
N VAL A 421 5.76 11.91 0.00
CA VAL A 421 6.71 11.19 0.88
C VAL A 421 7.16 9.89 0.23
N LEU A 422 6.24 9.13 -0.37
CA LEU A 422 6.56 7.91 -1.11
C LEU A 422 7.42 8.18 -2.34
N LEU A 423 7.15 9.27 -3.07
CA LEU A 423 7.97 9.71 -4.19
C LEU A 423 9.39 10.05 -3.75
N LEU A 424 9.55 10.85 -2.69
CA LEU A 424 10.86 11.19 -2.13
C LEU A 424 11.63 9.94 -1.68
N ALA A 425 10.96 9.02 -0.99
CA ALA A 425 11.57 7.74 -0.60
C ALA A 425 12.02 6.95 -1.83
N ALA A 426 11.23 6.90 -2.90
CA ALA A 426 11.57 6.20 -4.13
C ALA A 426 12.77 6.82 -4.87
N VAL A 427 12.82 8.16 -4.97
CA VAL A 427 13.98 8.90 -5.52
C VAL A 427 15.23 8.58 -4.70
N ALA A 428 15.13 8.65 -3.38
CA ALA A 428 16.23 8.36 -2.47
C ALA A 428 16.73 6.90 -2.57
N VAL A 429 15.83 5.93 -2.72
CA VAL A 429 16.19 4.53 -2.99
C VAL A 429 16.96 4.39 -4.30
N ALA A 430 16.53 5.08 -5.36
CA ALA A 430 17.25 5.07 -6.63
C ALA A 430 18.66 5.68 -6.47
N ALA A 431 18.79 6.81 -5.78
CA ALA A 431 20.08 7.45 -5.49
C ALA A 431 21.00 6.53 -4.66
N GLY A 432 20.48 5.89 -3.61
CA GLY A 432 21.24 4.94 -2.79
C GLY A 432 21.74 3.73 -3.60
N ARG A 433 20.98 3.28 -4.60
CA ARG A 433 21.40 2.19 -5.50
C ARG A 433 22.51 2.63 -6.46
N LEU A 434 22.44 3.84 -6.99
CA LEU A 434 23.50 4.41 -7.83
C LEU A 434 24.80 4.56 -7.02
N LEU A 435 24.70 5.09 -5.81
CA LEU A 435 25.83 5.22 -4.88
C LEU A 435 26.45 3.86 -4.54
N ALA A 436 25.62 2.85 -4.24
CA ALA A 436 26.10 1.49 -4.00
C ALA A 436 26.85 0.88 -5.20
N THR A 437 26.49 1.28 -6.42
CA THR A 437 27.14 0.81 -7.65
C THR A 437 28.48 1.52 -7.85
N ALA A 438 28.51 2.85 -7.69
CA ALA A 438 29.72 3.66 -7.77
C ALA A 438 30.79 3.23 -6.75
N LEU A 439 30.38 2.92 -5.52
CA LEU A 439 31.29 2.45 -4.45
C LEU A 439 31.88 1.06 -4.74
N ARG A 440 31.25 0.23 -5.58
CA ARG A 440 31.80 -1.08 -5.99
C ARG A 440 32.78 -0.97 -7.15
N THR A 441 32.60 0.02 -8.01
CA THR A 441 33.43 0.24 -9.19
C THR A 441 34.67 1.07 -8.92
N ALA A 442 34.81 1.65 -7.71
CA ALA A 442 35.98 2.43 -7.33
C ALA A 442 37.27 1.59 -7.52
N PRO A 443 38.14 1.95 -8.47
CA PRO A 443 39.34 1.20 -8.81
C PRO A 443 40.38 1.40 -7.71
N GLY A 444 40.45 0.47 -6.77
CA GLY A 444 41.18 0.74 -5.53
C GLY A 444 41.51 -0.45 -4.66
N THR A 445 41.90 -1.56 -5.29
CA THR A 445 43.03 -2.40 -4.84
C THR A 445 43.25 -3.37 -5.98
N PRO A 446 44.37 -3.33 -6.72
CA PRO A 446 44.77 -4.50 -7.48
C PRO A 446 44.78 -5.64 -6.48
N SER A 447 43.85 -6.60 -6.62
CA SER A 447 44.02 -7.87 -5.95
C SER A 447 45.35 -8.37 -6.49
N THR A 448 46.41 -8.25 -5.71
CA THR A 448 47.65 -8.93 -5.96
C THR A 448 47.23 -10.38 -6.08
N THR A 449 47.08 -10.83 -7.32
CA THR A 449 46.88 -12.22 -7.69
C THR A 449 48.11 -12.89 -7.15
N ARG A 450 48.01 -13.39 -5.92
CA ARG A 450 49.07 -14.12 -5.26
C ARG A 450 49.40 -15.25 -6.24
N PRO A 451 50.59 -15.28 -6.83
CA PRO A 451 50.91 -16.26 -7.83
C PRO A 451 50.66 -17.63 -7.21
N ARG A 452 49.79 -18.40 -7.84
CA ARG A 452 49.53 -19.80 -7.50
C ARG A 452 50.87 -20.50 -7.65
N ARG A 453 51.57 -20.76 -6.54
CA ARG A 453 52.73 -21.66 -6.56
C ARG A 453 52.19 -23.01 -7.00
N ALA A 454 52.59 -23.43 -8.20
CA ALA A 454 52.53 -24.82 -8.58
C ALA A 454 53.43 -25.59 -7.61
N ALA A 455 52.86 -26.63 -7.00
CA ALA A 455 53.58 -27.66 -6.26
C ALA A 455 53.24 -28.99 -6.92
#